data_AF-A0A819L6G0-F1
#
_entry.id   AF-A0A819L6G0-F1
#
_cell.length_a   1.000
_cell.length_b   1.000
_cell.length_c   1.000
_cell.angle_alpha   90.00
_cell.angle_beta   90.00
_cell.angle_gamma   90.00
#
_symmetry.space_group_name_H-M   'P 1'
#
loop_
_entity.id
_entity.type
_entity.pdbx_description
1 polymer ?
#
loop_
_entity_poly.entity_id
_entity_poly.type
_entity_poly.pdbx_seq_one_letter_code
_entity_poly.pdbx_strand_id
1 'polypeptide(L)'
;MNRKRQHALHNHTILLILIFNLPIQLLDINFYLIFFSYGSVQPSQPIICLLWWLTDYGFYMGGLILMACSPCYESYGILGMWEFIGHISIPILLEGIASITLILRVQMQRRRLHQSNQWRRQRRMIIQLLLVSGLNVGINFPGNILLIAHLCGLPSEYGAEAVLYLYFLYYFTICLFPFISLSQFPDLRKTMKVKLLGIVRRRPHHTGTVTLTRRDIPMNRVA
;
A
#
# COMPACT_ATOMS: atom_id res chain seq x y z
N MET A 1 -42.86 -0.28 8.33
CA MET A 1 -41.80 0.75 8.26
C MET A 1 -42.18 1.79 7.21
N ASN A 2 -42.05 3.08 7.49
CA ASN A 2 -42.66 4.17 6.69
C ASN A 2 -41.80 4.53 5.47
N ARG A 3 -42.27 4.24 4.23
CA ARG A 3 -41.51 4.41 2.97
C ARG A 3 -40.92 5.82 2.79
N LYS A 4 -41.61 6.86 3.29
CA LYS A 4 -41.11 8.25 3.24
C LYS A 4 -39.79 8.43 4.01
N ARG A 5 -39.58 7.70 5.10
CA ARG A 5 -38.38 7.77 5.93
C ARG A 5 -37.19 7.04 5.30
N GLN A 6 -37.45 5.94 4.59
CA GLN A 6 -36.42 5.21 3.82
C GLN A 6 -35.91 6.05 2.63
N HIS A 7 -36.80 6.75 1.93
CA HIS A 7 -36.40 7.66 0.84
C HIS A 7 -35.56 8.85 1.33
N ALA A 8 -35.92 9.45 2.47
CA ALA A 8 -35.13 10.53 3.06
C ALA A 8 -33.71 10.05 3.43
N LEU A 9 -33.58 8.86 4.03
CA LEU A 9 -32.28 8.29 4.40
C LEU A 9 -31.41 7.98 3.17
N HIS A 10 -32.02 7.44 2.11
CA HIS A 10 -31.31 7.10 0.88
C HIS A 10 -30.71 8.33 0.18
N ASN A 11 -31.45 9.45 0.16
CA ASN A 11 -30.97 10.71 -0.43
C ASN A 11 -29.76 11.28 0.33
N HIS A 12 -29.74 11.14 1.66
CA HIS A 12 -28.59 11.59 2.46
C HIS A 12 -27.35 10.72 2.24
N THR A 13 -27.51 9.40 2.11
CA THR A 13 -26.40 8.49 1.80
C THR A 13 -25.79 8.80 0.44
N ILE A 14 -26.60 9.06 -0.58
CA ILE A 14 -26.12 9.45 -1.92
C ILE A 14 -25.34 10.77 -1.87
N LEU A 15 -25.84 11.77 -1.13
CA LEU A 15 -25.16 13.05 -0.97
C LEU A 15 -23.81 12.91 -0.25
N LEU A 16 -23.74 12.07 0.78
CA LEU A 16 -22.49 11.79 1.50
C LEU A 16 -21.46 11.08 0.60
N ILE A 17 -21.90 10.11 -0.21
CA ILE A 17 -21.04 9.43 -1.18
C ILE A 17 -20.50 10.43 -2.22
N LEU A 18 -21.33 11.35 -2.71
CA LEU A 18 -20.91 12.40 -3.67
C LEU A 18 -19.89 13.36 -3.05
N ILE A 19 -20.12 13.82 -1.82
CA ILE A 19 -19.19 14.71 -1.10
C ILE A 19 -17.85 14.01 -0.80
N PHE A 20 -17.86 12.70 -0.52
CA PHE A 20 -16.64 11.94 -0.22
C PHE A 20 -15.81 11.62 -1.48
N ASN A 21 -16.47 11.43 -2.64
CA ASN A 21 -15.79 11.12 -3.90
C ASN A 21 -15.27 12.35 -4.66
N LEU A 22 -15.88 13.52 -4.46
CA LEU A 22 -15.49 14.75 -5.17
C LEU A 22 -14.01 15.15 -4.92
N PRO A 23 -13.46 15.08 -3.70
CA PRO A 23 -12.05 15.36 -3.44
C PRO A 23 -11.12 14.33 -4.08
N ILE A 24 -11.54 13.06 -4.15
CA ILE A 24 -10.77 12.00 -4.80
C ILE A 24 -10.61 12.34 -6.29
N GLN A 25 -11.71 12.63 -6.99
CA GLN A 25 -11.63 12.97 -8.41
C GLN A 25 -10.85 14.26 -8.69
N LEU A 26 -11.00 15.28 -7.85
CA LEU A 26 -10.31 16.56 -8.03
C LEU A 26 -8.82 16.50 -7.72
N LEU A 27 -8.41 15.77 -6.68
CA LEU A 27 -7.01 15.71 -6.28
C LEU A 27 -6.25 14.65 -7.07
N ASP A 28 -6.83 13.46 -7.20
CA ASP A 28 -6.12 12.31 -7.73
C ASP A 28 -5.84 12.44 -9.23
N ILE A 29 -6.82 12.90 -10.03
CA ILE A 29 -6.62 13.15 -11.47
C ILE A 29 -5.53 14.20 -11.71
N ASN A 30 -5.49 15.26 -10.91
CA ASN A 30 -4.46 16.30 -11.03
C ASN A 30 -3.06 15.78 -10.70
N PHE A 31 -2.92 14.97 -9.64
CA PHE A 31 -1.63 14.36 -9.30
C PHE A 31 -1.17 13.34 -10.34
N TYR A 32 -2.07 12.55 -10.91
CA TYR A 32 -1.76 11.63 -12.01
C TYR A 32 -1.30 12.37 -13.26
N LEU A 33 -1.95 13.47 -13.66
CA LEU A 33 -1.55 14.27 -14.82
C LEU A 33 -0.17 14.89 -14.64
N ILE A 34 0.14 15.40 -13.44
CA ILE A 34 1.48 15.93 -13.11
C ILE A 34 2.51 14.79 -13.19
N PHE A 35 2.21 13.63 -12.62
CA PHE A 35 3.10 12.47 -12.69
C PHE A 35 3.37 12.03 -14.14
N PHE A 36 2.34 11.97 -14.99
CA PHE A 36 2.50 11.63 -16.41
C PHE A 36 3.30 12.67 -17.20
N SER A 37 3.15 13.96 -16.88
CA SER A 37 3.87 15.05 -17.55
C SER A 37 5.37 15.04 -17.21
N TYR A 38 5.71 14.84 -15.94
CA TYR A 38 7.09 14.98 -15.45
C TYR A 38 7.84 13.65 -15.24
N GLY A 39 7.15 12.51 -15.36
CA GLY A 39 7.70 11.19 -15.05
C GLY A 39 8.11 11.00 -13.59
N SER A 40 7.77 11.96 -12.72
CA SER A 40 8.06 11.96 -11.29
C SER A 40 7.07 12.86 -10.55
N VAL A 41 6.84 12.56 -9.28
CA VAL A 41 5.94 13.34 -8.41
C VAL A 41 6.69 14.58 -7.96
N GLN A 42 6.32 15.76 -8.50
CA GLN A 42 6.87 17.04 -8.06
C GLN A 42 5.78 17.86 -7.36
N PRO A 43 6.03 18.36 -6.14
CA PRO A 43 7.26 18.19 -5.35
C PRO A 43 7.34 16.80 -4.70
N SER A 44 8.52 16.17 -4.66
CA SER A 44 8.77 14.90 -3.97
C SER A 44 8.93 15.06 -2.45
N GLN A 45 8.20 16.01 -1.88
CA GLN A 45 8.20 16.27 -0.45
C GLN A 45 7.48 15.11 0.26
N PRO A 46 8.03 14.55 1.35
CA PRO A 46 7.44 13.42 2.05
C PRO A 46 6.02 13.70 2.56
N ILE A 47 5.74 14.96 2.89
CA ILE A 47 4.40 15.42 3.29
C ILE A 47 3.40 15.25 2.14
N ILE A 48 3.77 15.64 0.92
CA ILE A 48 2.89 15.54 -0.26
C ILE A 48 2.65 14.07 -0.62
N CYS A 49 3.67 13.21 -0.54
CA CYS A 49 3.49 11.78 -0.73
C CYS A 49 2.57 11.16 0.33
N LEU A 50 2.68 11.56 1.60
CA LEU A 50 1.77 11.11 2.66
C LEU A 50 0.35 11.62 2.47
N LEU A 51 0.19 12.88 2.04
CA LEU A 51 -1.12 13.49 1.78
C LEU A 51 -1.80 12.84 0.58
N TRP A 52 -1.05 12.55 -0.47
CA TRP A 52 -1.55 11.81 -1.62
C TRP A 52 -1.92 10.39 -1.21
N TRP A 53 -1.08 9.70 -0.43
CA TRP A 53 -1.41 8.37 0.08
C TRP A 53 -2.63 8.37 0.99
N LEU A 54 -2.82 9.39 1.84
CA LEU A 54 -4.02 9.53 2.66
C LEU A 54 -5.26 9.81 1.80
N THR A 55 -5.11 10.60 0.74
CA THR A 55 -6.21 10.96 -0.18
C THR A 55 -6.63 9.75 -1.00
N ASP A 56 -5.68 9.11 -1.67
CA ASP A 56 -5.90 7.96 -2.53
C ASP A 56 -6.38 6.78 -1.70
N TYR A 57 -5.68 6.46 -0.61
CA TYR A 57 -5.93 5.25 0.14
C TYR A 57 -6.99 5.39 1.24
N GLY A 58 -6.95 6.50 1.98
CA GLY A 58 -7.86 6.73 3.11
C GLY A 58 -9.29 7.03 2.66
N PHE A 59 -9.46 7.85 1.61
CA PHE A 59 -10.81 8.16 1.12
C PHE A 59 -11.41 7.01 0.30
N TYR A 60 -10.60 6.29 -0.48
CA TYR A 60 -11.08 5.11 -1.19
C TYR A 60 -11.55 4.02 -0.22
N MET A 61 -10.77 3.73 0.83
CA MET A 61 -11.19 2.80 1.90
C MET A 61 -12.38 3.31 2.72
N GLY A 62 -12.43 4.61 3.01
CA GLY A 62 -13.55 5.23 3.72
C GLY A 62 -14.87 5.13 2.94
N GLY A 63 -14.82 5.34 1.63
CA GLY A 63 -15.95 5.12 0.72
C GLY A 63 -16.39 3.66 0.69
N LEU A 64 -15.43 2.74 0.63
CA LEU A 64 -15.67 1.30 0.63
C LEU A 64 -16.33 0.83 1.95
N ILE A 65 -15.88 1.35 3.10
CA ILE A 65 -16.49 1.06 4.41
C ILE A 65 -17.89 1.67 4.52
N LEU A 66 -18.10 2.89 4.03
CA LEU A 66 -19.42 3.52 3.97
C LEU A 66 -20.41 2.71 3.12
N MET A 67 -19.93 2.11 2.04
CA MET A 67 -20.73 1.22 1.18
C MET A 67 -20.95 -0.15 1.81
N ALA A 68 -19.92 -0.76 2.41
CA ALA A 68 -20.01 -2.05 3.10
C ALA A 68 -20.92 -2.00 4.35
N CYS A 69 -20.96 -0.87 5.05
CA CYS A 69 -21.88 -0.64 6.17
C CYS A 69 -23.33 -0.36 5.74
N SER A 70 -23.62 -0.31 4.43
CA SER A 70 -24.99 -0.23 3.92
C SER A 70 -25.45 -1.63 3.50
N PRO A 71 -26.05 -2.43 4.42
CA PRO A 71 -26.56 -3.78 4.10
C PRO A 71 -27.66 -3.77 3.03
N CYS A 72 -28.14 -2.60 2.62
CA CYS A 72 -29.11 -2.44 1.53
C CYS A 72 -28.49 -2.54 0.14
N TYR A 73 -27.17 -2.43 -0.01
CA TYR A 73 -26.50 -2.39 -1.31
C TYR A 73 -26.47 -3.78 -1.98
N GLU A 74 -26.32 -4.84 -1.19
CA GLU A 74 -26.35 -6.24 -1.64
C GLU A 74 -27.73 -6.70 -2.16
N SER A 75 -28.80 -6.00 -1.77
CA SER A 75 -30.17 -6.35 -2.20
C SER A 75 -30.43 -6.04 -3.68
N TYR A 76 -29.56 -5.26 -4.35
CA TYR A 76 -29.72 -4.89 -5.75
C TYR A 76 -28.64 -5.55 -6.61
N GLY A 77 -28.95 -6.74 -7.16
CA GLY A 77 -28.00 -7.56 -7.92
C GLY A 77 -27.30 -6.84 -9.09
N ILE A 78 -27.98 -5.90 -9.76
CA ILE A 78 -27.39 -5.11 -10.87
C ILE A 78 -26.24 -4.24 -10.38
N LEU A 79 -26.40 -3.62 -9.21
CA LEU A 79 -25.41 -2.67 -8.67
C LEU A 79 -24.18 -3.41 -8.14
N GLY A 80 -24.38 -4.58 -7.51
CA GLY A 80 -23.29 -5.49 -7.15
C GLY A 80 -22.50 -5.98 -8.36
N MET A 81 -23.17 -6.32 -9.47
CA MET A 81 -22.48 -6.66 -10.73
C MET A 81 -21.68 -5.49 -11.29
N TRP A 82 -22.21 -4.26 -11.23
CA TRP A 82 -21.52 -3.07 -11.71
C TRP A 82 -20.24 -2.78 -10.91
N GLU A 83 -20.31 -2.83 -9.57
CA GLU A 83 -19.12 -2.63 -8.74
C GLU A 83 -18.07 -3.69 -8.99
N PHE A 84 -18.49 -4.94 -9.08
CA PHE A 84 -17.55 -6.02 -9.32
C PHE A 84 -16.88 -5.91 -10.69
N ILE A 85 -17.66 -5.74 -11.76
CA ILE A 85 -17.10 -5.69 -13.12
C ILE A 85 -16.29 -4.39 -13.29
N GLY A 86 -16.90 -3.26 -12.93
CA GLY A 86 -16.35 -1.94 -13.17
C GLY A 86 -15.15 -1.60 -12.29
N HIS A 87 -15.22 -1.93 -10.99
CA HIS A 87 -14.24 -1.47 -10.01
C HIS A 87 -13.23 -2.55 -9.60
N ILE A 88 -13.57 -3.84 -9.75
CA ILE A 88 -12.67 -4.93 -9.35
C ILE A 88 -12.06 -5.60 -10.58
N SER A 89 -12.87 -6.09 -11.51
CA SER A 89 -12.38 -6.89 -12.64
C SER A 89 -11.57 -6.08 -13.65
N ILE A 90 -12.08 -4.94 -14.11
CA ILE A 90 -11.40 -4.12 -15.12
C ILE A 90 -10.02 -3.65 -14.63
N PRO A 91 -9.87 -3.09 -13.42
CA PRO A 91 -8.57 -2.66 -12.91
C PRO A 91 -7.56 -3.82 -12.79
N ILE A 92 -7.99 -5.00 -12.34
CA ILE A 92 -7.10 -6.18 -12.23
C ILE A 92 -6.57 -6.60 -13.62
N LEU A 93 -7.44 -6.63 -14.63
CA LEU A 93 -7.04 -6.96 -16.00
C LEU A 93 -6.07 -5.91 -16.56
N LEU A 94 -6.38 -4.63 -16.37
CA LEU A 94 -5.50 -3.53 -16.81
C LEU A 94 -4.16 -3.57 -16.09
N GLU A 95 -4.13 -3.82 -14.79
CA GLU A 95 -2.90 -3.96 -14.00
C GLU A 95 -2.06 -5.14 -14.50
N GLY A 96 -2.69 -6.28 -14.79
CA GLY A 96 -2.03 -7.44 -15.38
C GLY A 96 -1.40 -7.13 -16.74
N ILE A 97 -2.16 -6.51 -17.65
CA ILE A 97 -1.69 -6.12 -18.98
C ILE A 97 -0.55 -5.11 -18.89
N ALA A 98 -0.69 -4.09 -18.03
CA ALA A 98 0.33 -3.07 -17.80
C ALA A 98 1.62 -3.69 -17.24
N SER A 99 1.50 -4.62 -16.30
CA SER A 99 2.63 -5.33 -15.68
C SER A 99 3.39 -6.18 -16.70
N ILE A 100 2.67 -6.94 -17.54
CA ILE A 100 3.26 -7.72 -18.64
C ILE A 100 3.95 -6.79 -19.65
N THR A 101 3.28 -5.71 -20.05
CA THR A 101 3.83 -4.71 -20.99
C THR A 101 5.12 -4.09 -20.45
N LEU A 102 5.17 -3.78 -19.15
CA LEU A 102 6.35 -3.22 -18.51
C LEU A 102 7.50 -4.23 -18.48
N ILE A 103 7.24 -5.51 -18.19
CA ILE A 103 8.26 -6.57 -18.29
C ILE A 103 8.82 -6.64 -19.71
N LEU A 104 7.95 -6.68 -20.73
CA LEU A 104 8.36 -6.78 -22.12
C LEU A 104 9.22 -5.59 -22.55
N ARG A 105 8.79 -4.36 -22.23
CA ARG A 105 9.55 -3.14 -22.50
C ARG A 105 10.93 -3.17 -21.85
N VAL A 106 11.00 -3.59 -20.60
CA VAL A 106 12.26 -3.71 -19.84
C VAL A 106 13.19 -4.73 -20.48
N GLN A 107 12.67 -5.88 -20.91
CA GLN A 107 13.48 -6.89 -21.59
C GLN A 107 14.01 -6.36 -22.94
N MET A 108 13.19 -5.64 -23.70
CA MET A 108 13.62 -5.01 -24.95
C MET A 108 14.67 -3.92 -24.69
N GLN A 109 14.48 -3.08 -23.67
CA GLN A 109 15.39 -2.01 -23.31
C GLN A 109 16.75 -2.54 -22.81
N ARG A 110 16.75 -3.67 -22.10
CA ARG A 110 17.97 -4.39 -21.72
C ARG A 110 18.83 -4.76 -22.92
N ARG A 111 18.21 -5.14 -24.04
CA ARG A 111 18.93 -5.50 -25.27
C ARG A 111 19.54 -4.28 -25.96
N ARG A 112 18.93 -3.09 -25.81
CA ARG A 112 19.38 -1.85 -26.48
C ARG A 112 20.47 -1.10 -25.70
N LEU A 113 20.41 -1.09 -24.36
CA LEU A 113 21.33 -0.31 -23.54
C LEU A 113 22.38 -1.23 -22.90
N HIS A 114 23.58 -1.26 -23.49
CA HIS A 114 24.73 -2.02 -23.02
C HIS A 114 25.35 -1.46 -21.70
N GLN A 115 24.72 -0.49 -21.03
CA GLN A 115 25.23 0.13 -19.81
C GLN A 115 24.78 -0.63 -18.55
N SER A 116 25.68 -1.43 -18.00
CA SER A 116 25.43 -2.32 -16.86
C SER A 116 25.02 -1.59 -15.56
N ASN A 117 25.42 -0.34 -15.38
CA ASN A 117 25.24 0.37 -14.11
C ASN A 117 23.83 0.98 -13.94
N GLN A 118 23.26 1.58 -15.00
CA GLN A 118 21.88 2.10 -14.96
C GLN A 118 20.84 0.98 -14.86
N TRP A 119 21.13 -0.19 -15.46
CA TRP A 119 20.30 -1.38 -15.38
C TRP A 119 20.03 -1.82 -13.93
N ARG A 120 21.03 -1.71 -13.06
CA ARG A 120 20.91 -2.12 -11.65
C ARG A 120 19.91 -1.27 -10.88
N ARG A 121 19.73 0.01 -11.26
CA ARG A 121 18.77 0.93 -10.66
C ARG A 121 17.36 0.67 -11.19
N GLN A 122 17.19 0.54 -12.51
CA GLN A 122 15.90 0.27 -13.13
C GLN A 122 15.30 -1.07 -12.66
N ARG A 123 16.11 -2.14 -12.60
CA ARG A 123 15.65 -3.48 -12.18
C ARG A 123 14.97 -3.50 -10.82
N ARG A 124 15.39 -2.64 -9.87
CA ARG A 124 14.81 -2.60 -8.51
C ARG A 124 13.38 -2.06 -8.52
N MET A 125 13.16 -0.95 -9.22
CA MET A 125 11.82 -0.36 -9.36
C MET A 125 10.85 -1.31 -10.07
N ILE A 126 11.34 -2.04 -11.08
CA ILE A 126 10.52 -3.01 -11.82
C ILE A 126 10.14 -4.20 -10.93
N ILE A 127 11.10 -4.74 -10.15
CA ILE A 127 10.81 -5.82 -9.20
C ILE A 127 9.79 -5.36 -8.16
N GLN A 128 9.87 -4.12 -7.68
CA GLN A 128 8.88 -3.57 -6.75
C GLN A 128 7.48 -3.57 -7.37
N LEU A 129 7.34 -3.00 -8.57
CA LEU A 129 6.05 -2.92 -9.26
C LEU A 129 5.47 -4.32 -9.51
N LEU A 130 6.32 -5.28 -9.88
CA LEU A 130 5.90 -6.66 -10.09
C LEU A 130 5.52 -7.40 -8.80
N LEU A 131 6.19 -7.10 -7.68
CA LEU A 131 5.80 -7.66 -6.39
C LEU A 131 4.46 -7.10 -5.91
N VAL A 132 4.24 -5.79 -6.07
CA VAL A 132 2.98 -5.12 -5.74
C VAL A 132 1.84 -5.69 -6.58
N SER A 133 2.00 -5.71 -7.90
CA SER A 133 1.00 -6.24 -8.82
C SER A 133 0.77 -7.75 -8.65
N GLY A 134 1.84 -8.53 -8.52
CA GLY A 134 1.73 -9.97 -8.29
C GLY A 134 1.02 -10.32 -6.98
N LEU A 135 1.26 -9.55 -5.91
CA LEU A 135 0.56 -9.72 -4.65
C LEU A 135 -0.92 -9.35 -4.79
N ASN A 136 -1.23 -8.24 -5.47
CA ASN A 136 -2.59 -7.80 -5.69
C ASN A 136 -3.38 -8.82 -6.52
N VAL A 137 -2.85 -9.24 -7.68
CA VAL A 137 -3.48 -10.27 -8.53
C VAL A 137 -3.63 -11.58 -7.77
N GLY A 138 -2.59 -12.06 -7.08
CA GLY A 138 -2.61 -13.34 -6.37
C GLY A 138 -3.67 -13.42 -5.28
N ILE A 139 -3.91 -12.32 -4.56
CA ILE A 139 -4.88 -12.29 -3.45
C ILE A 139 -6.30 -12.03 -3.94
N ASN A 140 -6.48 -11.26 -5.01
CA ASN A 140 -7.80 -11.04 -5.60
C ASN A 140 -8.27 -12.23 -6.47
N PHE A 141 -7.34 -13.04 -7.00
CA PHE A 141 -7.66 -14.11 -7.94
C PHE A 141 -8.67 -15.15 -7.39
N PRO A 142 -8.55 -15.68 -6.16
CA PRO A 142 -9.52 -16.63 -5.63
C PRO A 142 -10.93 -16.03 -5.49
N GLY A 143 -11.04 -14.74 -5.12
CA GLY A 143 -12.32 -14.05 -5.02
C GLY A 143 -13.00 -13.91 -6.39
N ASN A 144 -12.22 -13.61 -7.43
CA ASN A 144 -12.71 -13.58 -8.80
C ASN A 144 -13.18 -14.96 -9.29
N ILE A 145 -12.45 -16.03 -8.97
CA ILE A 145 -12.89 -17.40 -9.30
C ILE A 145 -14.21 -17.74 -8.62
N LEU A 146 -14.32 -17.48 -7.32
CA LEU A 146 -15.53 -17.79 -6.55
C LEU A 146 -16.74 -17.04 -7.12
N LEU A 147 -16.56 -15.77 -7.49
CA LEU A 147 -17.65 -15.03 -8.11
C LEU A 147 -18.03 -15.58 -9.49
N ILE A 148 -17.04 -15.91 -10.35
CA ILE A 148 -17.35 -16.54 -11.64
C ILE A 148 -18.14 -17.83 -11.41
N ALA A 149 -17.80 -18.62 -10.39
CA ALA A 149 -18.56 -19.81 -10.03
C ALA A 149 -20.01 -19.47 -9.63
N HIS A 150 -20.24 -18.43 -8.82
CA HIS A 150 -21.59 -17.94 -8.49
C HIS A 150 -22.37 -17.45 -9.72
N LEU A 151 -21.70 -16.73 -10.64
CA LEU A 151 -22.30 -16.32 -11.92
C LEU A 151 -22.66 -17.53 -12.80
N CYS A 152 -21.91 -18.62 -12.69
CA CYS A 152 -22.20 -19.90 -13.34
C CYS A 152 -23.25 -20.75 -12.60
N GLY A 153 -23.90 -20.23 -11.56
CA GLY A 153 -24.99 -20.88 -10.84
C GLY A 153 -24.58 -21.60 -9.56
N LEU A 154 -23.37 -21.40 -9.04
CA LEU A 154 -22.99 -21.89 -7.72
C LEU A 154 -23.87 -21.20 -6.64
N PRO A 155 -24.60 -21.95 -5.79
CA PRO A 155 -25.44 -21.34 -4.76
C PRO A 155 -24.61 -20.49 -3.79
N SER A 156 -25.18 -19.37 -3.32
CA SER A 156 -24.48 -18.37 -2.49
C SER A 156 -24.02 -18.88 -1.11
N GLU A 157 -24.59 -19.98 -0.63
CA GLU A 157 -24.17 -20.65 0.59
C GLU A 157 -22.76 -21.27 0.47
N TYR A 158 -22.35 -21.67 -0.74
CA TYR A 158 -21.04 -22.27 -0.97
C TYR A 158 -19.98 -21.18 -1.08
N GLY A 159 -19.05 -21.16 -0.13
CA GLY A 159 -17.92 -20.23 -0.15
C GLY A 159 -18.14 -18.93 0.64
N ALA A 160 -19.27 -18.76 1.33
CA ALA A 160 -19.51 -17.59 2.19
C ALA A 160 -18.39 -17.37 3.24
N GLU A 161 -17.90 -18.45 3.85
CA GLU A 161 -16.75 -18.36 4.77
C GLU A 161 -15.45 -18.02 4.03
N ALA A 162 -15.23 -18.59 2.85
CA ALA A 162 -14.06 -18.29 2.03
C ALA A 162 -14.02 -16.82 1.63
N VAL A 163 -15.17 -16.22 1.29
CA VAL A 163 -15.30 -14.78 1.00
C VAL A 163 -14.82 -13.93 2.17
N LEU A 164 -15.22 -14.26 3.41
CA LEU A 164 -14.76 -13.54 4.61
C LEU A 164 -13.23 -13.61 4.78
N TYR A 165 -12.62 -14.78 4.59
CA TYR A 165 -11.17 -14.93 4.64
C TYR A 165 -10.47 -14.17 3.51
N LEU A 166 -11.05 -14.14 2.31
CA LEU A 166 -10.51 -13.40 1.18
C LEU A 166 -10.58 -11.89 1.39
N TYR A 167 -11.66 -11.37 1.97
CA TYR A 167 -11.74 -9.98 2.41
C TYR A 167 -10.66 -9.67 3.46
N PHE A 168 -10.51 -10.52 4.47
CA PHE A 168 -9.45 -10.36 5.46
C PHE A 168 -8.05 -10.32 4.82
N LEU A 169 -7.75 -11.23 3.90
CA LEU A 169 -6.47 -11.26 3.18
C LEU A 169 -6.28 -10.02 2.29
N TYR A 170 -7.35 -9.53 1.65
CA TYR A 170 -7.32 -8.28 0.90
C TYR A 170 -6.94 -7.10 1.80
N TYR A 171 -7.60 -6.94 2.95
CA TYR A 171 -7.24 -5.94 3.97
C TYR A 171 -5.84 -6.12 4.54
N PHE A 172 -5.36 -7.35 4.67
CA PHE A 172 -3.98 -7.61 5.10
C PHE A 172 -2.95 -7.17 4.05
N THR A 173 -3.24 -7.39 2.77
CA THR A 173 -2.40 -6.97 1.62
C THR A 173 -2.16 -5.48 1.62
N ILE A 174 -3.25 -4.75 1.88
CA ILE A 174 -3.27 -3.31 2.06
C ILE A 174 -2.25 -2.88 3.14
N CYS A 175 -2.25 -3.55 4.30
CA CYS A 175 -1.28 -3.30 5.35
C CYS A 175 0.17 -3.68 4.97
N LEU A 176 0.37 -4.61 4.02
CA LEU A 176 1.70 -5.04 3.57
C LEU A 176 2.37 -4.06 2.58
N PHE A 177 1.61 -3.27 1.83
CA PHE A 177 2.17 -2.32 0.85
C PHE A 177 3.22 -1.35 1.40
N PRO A 178 3.06 -0.72 2.58
CA PRO A 178 4.11 0.13 3.12
C PRO A 178 5.39 -0.66 3.39
N PHE A 179 5.30 -1.91 3.84
CA PHE A 179 6.48 -2.75 4.06
C PHE A 179 7.18 -3.14 2.76
N ILE A 180 6.41 -3.46 1.72
CA ILE A 180 6.94 -3.77 0.38
C ILE A 180 7.62 -2.53 -0.19
N SER A 181 7.05 -1.35 -0.02
CA SER A 181 7.64 -0.08 -0.48
C SER A 181 8.91 0.26 0.30
N LEU A 182 8.90 0.13 1.63
CA LEU A 182 10.08 0.35 2.48
C LEU A 182 11.21 -0.65 2.18
N SER A 183 10.88 -1.86 1.74
CA SER A 183 11.86 -2.88 1.37
C SER A 183 12.78 -2.45 0.22
N GLN A 184 12.35 -1.46 -0.58
CA GLN A 184 12.98 -1.08 -1.85
C GLN A 184 13.90 0.13 -1.75
N PHE A 185 13.98 0.78 -0.58
CA PHE A 185 14.94 1.86 -0.32
C PHE A 185 16.21 1.28 0.32
N PRO A 186 17.23 0.89 -0.48
CA PRO A 186 18.47 0.32 0.05
C PRO A 186 19.20 1.30 0.97
N ASP A 187 19.07 2.60 0.73
CA ASP A 187 19.72 3.62 1.52
C ASP A 187 19.02 3.81 2.88
N LEU A 188 17.70 3.64 2.93
CA LEU A 188 16.95 3.58 4.20
C LEU A 188 17.36 2.35 5.02
N ARG A 189 17.52 1.19 4.36
CA ARG A 189 18.01 -0.05 5.01
C ARG A 189 19.42 0.11 5.56
N LYS A 190 20.32 0.77 4.83
CA LYS A 190 21.68 1.08 5.32
C LYS A 190 21.62 2.00 6.54
N THR A 191 20.86 3.08 6.46
CA THR A 191 20.71 4.04 7.56
C THR A 191 20.10 3.39 8.81
N MET A 192 19.07 2.56 8.65
CA MET A 192 18.48 1.80 9.75
C MET A 192 19.46 0.80 10.34
N LYS A 193 20.19 0.02 9.52
CA LYS A 193 21.21 -0.90 10.02
C LYS A 193 22.31 -0.19 10.80
N VAL A 194 22.82 0.94 10.30
CA VAL A 194 23.85 1.74 10.97
C VAL A 194 23.34 2.28 12.31
N LYS A 195 22.11 2.83 12.35
CA LYS A 195 21.50 3.32 13.60
C LYS A 195 21.26 2.18 14.60
N LEU A 196 20.72 1.04 14.14
CA LEU A 196 20.43 -0.12 14.97
C LEU A 196 21.72 -0.73 15.55
N LEU A 197 22.76 -0.90 14.72
CA LEU A 197 24.08 -1.34 15.15
C LEU A 197 24.71 -0.34 16.13
N GLY A 198 24.50 0.95 15.93
CA GLY A 198 24.91 2.00 16.87
C GLY A 198 24.24 1.85 18.24
N ILE A 199 22.94 1.55 18.27
CA ILE A 199 22.19 1.31 19.52
C ILE A 199 22.68 0.02 20.21
N VAL A 200 22.85 -1.06 19.46
CA VAL A 200 23.33 -2.35 20.00
C VAL A 200 24.76 -2.24 20.53
N ARG A 201 25.63 -1.48 19.84
CA ARG A 201 27.03 -1.26 20.26
C ARG A 201 27.16 -0.30 21.43
N ARG A 202 26.16 0.55 21.69
CA ARG A 202 26.04 1.36 22.91
C ARG A 202 25.51 0.57 24.12
N ARG A 203 25.69 -0.76 24.16
CA ARG A 203 25.62 -1.46 25.43
C ARG A 203 26.73 -0.90 26.34
N PRO A 204 26.40 -0.45 27.55
CA PRO A 204 27.33 0.25 28.42
C PRO A 204 28.51 -0.67 28.71
N HIS A 205 29.71 -0.19 28.39
CA HIS A 205 30.92 -0.75 28.96
C HIS A 205 30.71 -0.71 30.47
N HIS A 206 30.61 -1.90 31.06
CA HIS A 206 30.37 -2.09 32.47
C HIS A 206 31.35 -1.21 33.24
N THR A 207 30.78 -0.33 34.06
CA THR A 207 31.40 0.57 35.01
C THR A 207 32.63 -0.09 35.60
N GLY A 208 33.80 0.40 35.19
CA GLY A 208 35.06 -0.02 35.79
C GLY A 208 34.99 0.28 37.28
N THR A 209 35.17 -0.76 38.08
CA THR A 209 35.48 -0.68 39.50
C THR A 209 36.62 0.33 39.69
N VAL A 210 36.30 1.49 40.26
CA VAL A 210 37.29 2.51 40.61
C VAL A 210 38.15 1.94 41.72
N THR A 211 39.33 1.44 41.36
CA THR A 211 40.39 1.13 42.30
C THR A 211 41.01 2.45 42.74
N LEU A 212 40.64 2.91 43.94
CA LEU A 212 41.27 4.04 44.62
C LEU A 212 42.74 3.70 44.90
N THR A 213 43.66 4.12 44.03
CA THR A 213 45.08 4.16 44.35
C THR A 213 45.34 5.33 45.29
N ARG A 214 45.26 5.04 46.59
CA ARG A 214 45.77 5.86 47.69
C ARG A 214 47.31 5.87 47.63
N ARG A 215 47.93 6.93 47.11
CA ARG A 215 49.36 7.24 47.36
C ARG A 215 49.72 8.65 46.92
N ASP A 216 49.38 9.62 47.76
CA ASP A 216 50.14 10.86 47.90
C ASP A 216 50.49 11.01 49.38
N ILE A 217 51.65 10.46 49.76
CA ILE A 217 52.30 10.76 51.03
C ILE A 217 53.49 11.67 50.67
N PRO A 218 53.44 12.97 50.97
CA PRO A 218 54.59 13.84 50.80
C PRO A 218 55.62 13.53 51.90
N MET A 219 56.75 12.92 51.53
CA MET A 219 57.92 12.87 52.41
C MET A 219 58.75 14.14 52.23
N ASN A 220 58.77 14.93 53.30
CA ASN A 220 59.83 15.86 53.67
C ASN A 220 61.22 15.34 53.31
N ARG A 221 62.07 16.21 52.75
CA ARG A 221 63.48 16.22 53.14
C ARG A 221 63.99 17.64 53.27
N VAL A 222 64.28 17.94 54.54
CA VAL A 222 65.02 19.08 55.05
C VAL A 222 66.51 18.78 54.86
N ALA A 223 67.25 19.83 54.47
CA ALA A 223 68.70 20.10 54.58
C ALA A 223 69.70 18.99 54.23
#